data_AF-A0A7I6MWS3-F1
#
_entry.id   AF-A0A7I6MWS3-F1
#
_cell.length_a   1.000
_cell.length_b   1.000
_cell.length_c   1.000
_cell.angle_alpha   90.00
_cell.angle_beta   90.00
_cell.angle_gamma   90.00
#
_symmetry.space_group_name_H-M   'P 1'
#
loop_
_entity.id
_entity.type
_entity.pdbx_description
1 polymer ?
#
loop_
_entity_poly.entity_id
_entity_poly.type
_entity_poly.pdbx_seq_one_letter_code
_entity_poly.pdbx_strand_id
1 'polypeptide(L)'
;RRQLVGSNVNHAFWDPFNEESFHIRTELSKKCLEDSLAALESDSCDCVIFDATNVTRKRRQMLAGEVHKRYKCEMLFIESICDAPELIASSINEMKLNSADYAGQTMEEAAVDYNNRINHYQSLYEPLAADKEEAPFIKIIDVGRQIFCNQVYGYLQSRIMFLMANLQLKPRPIWLSRHGESMYNTQKRIGGDSPLSPLGVQYAMQLDRFVDAYYPAPDTELAVWTSTMLRTGMTTERIAARGRSIVK
;
A
#
# COMPACT_ATOMS: atom_id res chain seq x y z
N ARG A 1 7.96 17.82 9.40
CA ARG A 1 9.06 17.60 10.38
C ARG A 1 10.44 17.98 9.82
N ARG A 2 10.99 17.23 8.84
CA ARG A 2 12.38 17.39 8.35
C ARG A 2 12.75 18.83 7.95
N GLN A 3 11.83 19.55 7.33
CA GLN A 3 12.04 20.97 6.97
C GLN A 3 12.25 21.89 8.18
N LEU A 4 11.73 21.54 9.36
CA LEU A 4 11.76 22.40 10.56
C LEU A 4 12.83 21.98 11.57
N VAL A 5 13.11 20.68 11.70
CA VAL A 5 14.09 20.16 12.69
C VAL A 5 15.26 19.39 12.07
N GLY A 6 15.35 19.34 10.73
CA GLY A 6 16.38 18.58 10.02
C GLY A 6 16.13 17.06 9.96
N SER A 7 17.01 16.35 9.25
CA SER A 7 16.96 14.89 9.08
C SER A 7 17.75 14.12 10.15
N ASN A 8 18.83 14.68 10.70
CA ASN A 8 19.66 14.02 11.72
C ASN A 8 19.08 14.12 13.13
N VAL A 9 17.96 13.44 13.36
CA VAL A 9 17.32 13.39 14.68
C VAL A 9 17.24 11.93 15.14
N ASN A 10 17.75 11.65 16.33
CA ASN A 10 17.76 10.30 16.92
C ASN A 10 16.46 9.99 17.67
N HIS A 11 16.36 8.76 18.19
CA HIS A 11 15.16 8.23 18.83
C HIS A 11 14.64 9.10 20.00
N ALA A 12 15.50 9.90 20.65
CA ALA A 12 15.14 10.75 21.79
C ALA A 12 14.11 11.84 21.46
N PHE A 13 13.98 12.22 20.18
CA PHE A 13 12.91 13.14 19.74
C PHE A 13 11.51 12.52 19.82
N TRP A 14 11.43 11.19 19.81
CA TRP A 14 10.17 10.47 19.92
C TRP A 14 9.85 10.00 21.34
N ASP A 15 10.80 10.16 22.26
CA ASP A 15 10.64 9.85 23.68
C ASP A 15 9.38 10.55 24.24
N PRO A 16 8.46 9.81 24.88
CA PRO A 16 7.25 10.38 25.48
C PRO A 16 7.52 11.35 26.63
N PHE A 17 8.66 11.21 27.32
CA PHE A 17 9.05 12.05 28.45
C PHE A 17 9.83 13.30 28.03
N ASN A 18 10.19 13.42 26.74
CA ASN A 18 10.80 14.62 26.19
C ASN A 18 9.71 15.67 25.87
N GLU A 19 9.41 16.53 26.85
CA GLU A 19 8.36 17.55 26.74
C GLU A 19 8.56 18.52 25.57
N GLU A 20 9.80 18.96 25.33
CA GLU A 20 10.13 19.88 24.23
C GLU A 20 9.83 19.25 22.87
N SER A 21 10.34 18.03 22.64
CA SER A 21 10.12 17.31 21.39
C SER A 21 8.65 16.91 21.22
N PHE A 22 7.96 16.57 22.31
CA PHE A 22 6.52 16.33 22.29
C PHE A 22 5.73 17.58 21.87
N HIS A 23 6.10 18.75 22.39
CA HIS A 23 5.49 20.03 22.01
C HIS A 23 5.71 20.32 20.52
N ILE A 24 6.95 20.18 20.03
CA ILE A 24 7.28 20.35 18.61
C ILE A 24 6.45 19.41 17.73
N ARG A 25 6.38 18.11 18.06
CA ARG A 25 5.57 17.12 17.32
C ARG A 25 4.08 17.46 17.33
N THR A 26 3.58 18.06 18.41
CA THR A 26 2.19 18.46 18.54
C THR A 26 1.87 19.67 17.65
N GLU A 27 2.70 20.70 17.66
CA GLU A 27 2.51 21.87 16.80
C GLU A 27 2.65 21.53 15.31
N LEU A 28 3.61 20.66 14.97
CA LEU A 28 3.73 20.12 13.60
C LEU A 28 2.45 19.40 13.16
N SER A 29 1.89 18.56 14.02
CA SER A 29 0.66 17.82 13.74
C SER A 29 -0.53 18.75 13.54
N LYS A 30 -0.66 19.80 14.36
CA LYS A 30 -1.73 20.80 14.21
C LYS A 30 -1.61 21.57 12.91
N LYS A 31 -0.41 22.03 12.57
CA LYS A 31 -0.17 22.76 11.32
C LYS A 31 -0.50 21.88 10.11
N CYS A 32 -0.03 20.64 10.07
CA CYS A 32 -0.34 19.72 8.99
C CYS A 32 -1.85 19.44 8.88
N LEU A 33 -2.57 19.35 10.01
CA LEU A 33 -4.01 19.16 10.00
C LEU A 33 -4.74 20.37 9.45
N GLU A 34 -4.34 21.58 9.84
CA GLU A 34 -4.94 22.82 9.32
C GLU A 34 -4.72 22.95 7.80
N ASP A 35 -3.49 22.70 7.33
CA ASP A 35 -3.18 22.69 5.89
C ASP A 35 -4.04 21.65 5.13
N SER A 36 -4.25 20.48 5.74
CA SER A 36 -5.07 19.40 5.18
C SER A 36 -6.55 19.79 5.08
N LEU A 37 -7.09 20.39 6.14
CA LEU A 37 -8.48 20.84 6.20
C LEU A 37 -8.72 22.00 5.23
N ALA A 38 -7.81 22.97 5.18
CA ALA A 38 -7.88 24.07 4.22
C ALA A 38 -7.84 23.58 2.77
N ALA A 39 -7.04 22.55 2.48
CA ALA A 39 -6.98 21.94 1.15
C ALA A 39 -8.32 21.27 0.75
N LEU A 40 -8.98 20.59 1.69
CA LEU A 40 -10.31 19.99 1.48
C LEU A 40 -11.39 21.07 1.30
N GLU A 41 -11.39 22.11 2.14
CA GLU A 41 -12.42 23.16 2.12
C GLU A 41 -12.33 24.08 0.92
N SER A 42 -11.13 24.27 0.38
CA SER A 42 -10.90 25.03 -0.86
C SER A 42 -11.14 24.21 -2.12
N ASP A 43 -11.61 22.96 -1.99
CA ASP A 43 -11.81 22.00 -3.08
C ASP A 43 -10.53 21.79 -3.92
N SER A 44 -9.35 21.96 -3.32
CA SER A 44 -8.07 21.69 -3.99
C SER A 44 -7.75 20.19 -4.07
N CYS A 45 -8.40 19.39 -3.23
CA CYS A 45 -8.37 17.94 -3.24
C CYS A 45 -9.65 17.35 -2.62
N ASP A 46 -10.00 16.12 -3.00
CA ASP A 46 -11.18 15.41 -2.47
C ASP A 46 -10.87 14.53 -1.24
N CYS A 47 -9.60 14.22 -1.01
CA CYS A 47 -9.16 13.30 0.04
C CYS A 47 -7.74 13.66 0.51
N VAL A 48 -7.53 13.61 1.82
CA VAL A 48 -6.22 13.76 2.44
C VAL A 48 -5.85 12.49 3.22
N ILE A 49 -4.61 12.03 3.04
CA ILE A 49 -4.02 10.96 3.86
C ILE A 49 -3.14 11.62 4.93
N PHE A 50 -3.62 11.59 6.17
CA PHE A 50 -2.87 12.11 7.31
C PHE A 50 -1.96 11.03 7.90
N ASP A 51 -0.79 10.85 7.30
CA ASP A 51 0.19 9.83 7.69
C ASP A 51 0.98 10.24 8.95
N ALA A 52 0.58 9.67 10.09
CA ALA A 52 1.26 9.81 11.36
C ALA A 52 0.92 8.61 12.27
N THR A 53 1.73 8.39 13.31
CA THR A 53 1.57 7.21 14.18
C THR A 53 0.26 7.23 14.98
N ASN A 54 -0.20 8.42 15.42
CA ASN A 54 -1.51 8.62 16.08
C ASN A 54 -1.87 7.57 17.16
N VAL A 55 -0.86 7.13 17.92
CA VAL A 55 -0.94 5.95 18.81
C VAL A 55 -1.78 6.16 20.06
N THR A 56 -2.04 7.41 20.48
CA THR A 56 -2.83 7.70 21.68
C THR A 56 -4.26 8.08 21.33
N ARG A 57 -5.20 7.68 22.18
CA ARG A 57 -6.62 8.04 22.04
C ARG A 57 -6.83 9.55 22.10
N LYS A 58 -6.13 10.24 23.02
CA LYS A 58 -6.19 11.70 23.14
C LYS A 58 -5.83 12.41 21.83
N ARG A 59 -4.82 11.90 21.10
CA ARG A 59 -4.45 12.46 19.79
C ARG A 59 -5.57 12.26 18.78
N ARG A 60 -6.11 11.04 18.67
CA ARG A 60 -7.20 10.71 17.73
C ARG A 60 -8.47 11.51 18.01
N GLN A 61 -8.85 11.67 19.27
CA GLN A 61 -9.99 12.51 19.67
C GLN A 61 -9.80 13.98 19.27
N MET A 62 -8.59 14.53 19.42
CA MET A 62 -8.29 15.89 18.93
C MET A 62 -8.47 15.99 17.42
N LEU A 63 -7.91 15.04 16.66
CA LEU A 63 -8.05 15.02 15.19
C LEU A 63 -9.52 14.93 14.77
N ALA A 64 -10.27 13.98 15.35
CA ALA A 64 -11.69 13.79 15.06
C ALA A 64 -12.50 15.04 15.43
N GLY A 65 -12.20 15.67 16.57
CA GLY A 65 -12.85 16.90 17.00
C GLY A 65 -12.61 18.08 16.06
N GLU A 66 -11.38 18.26 15.53
CA GLU A 66 -11.10 19.33 14.56
C GLU A 66 -11.79 19.07 13.21
N VAL A 67 -11.80 17.82 12.73
CA VAL A 67 -12.51 17.48 11.49
C VAL A 67 -14.01 17.65 11.64
N HIS A 68 -14.60 17.25 12.77
CA HIS A 68 -16.03 17.39 13.02
C HIS A 68 -16.52 18.85 13.04
N LYS A 69 -15.63 19.81 13.35
CA LYS A 69 -15.95 21.25 13.24
C LYS A 69 -16.10 21.72 11.79
N ARG A 70 -15.60 20.95 10.80
CA ARG A 70 -15.64 21.31 9.38
C ARG A 70 -16.78 20.54 8.70
N TYR A 71 -17.86 21.26 8.36
CA TYR A 71 -19.14 20.68 7.89
C TYR A 71 -19.05 19.71 6.69
N LYS A 72 -17.99 19.80 5.87
CA LYS A 72 -17.83 19.01 4.64
C LYS A 72 -16.82 17.86 4.76
N CYS A 73 -16.20 17.65 5.93
CA CYS A 73 -15.10 16.71 6.05
C CYS A 73 -15.52 15.46 6.82
N GLU A 74 -15.30 14.30 6.20
CA GLU A 74 -15.42 12.99 6.86
C GLU A 74 -14.03 12.47 7.27
N MET A 75 -13.99 11.61 8.27
CA MET A 75 -12.77 10.95 8.74
C MET A 75 -12.93 9.43 8.76
N LEU A 76 -11.85 8.74 8.42
CA LEU A 76 -11.69 7.30 8.58
C LEU A 76 -10.29 7.01 9.11
N PHE A 77 -10.17 6.33 10.25
CA PHE A 77 -8.88 5.83 10.70
C PHE A 77 -8.55 4.50 10.02
N ILE A 78 -7.29 4.33 9.64
CA ILE A 78 -6.75 3.05 9.17
C ILE A 78 -5.57 2.70 10.08
N GLU A 79 -5.70 1.60 10.82
CA GLU A 79 -4.67 1.10 11.72
C GLU A 79 -4.06 -0.17 11.16
N SER A 80 -2.74 -0.19 10.99
CA SER A 80 -1.97 -1.37 10.60
C SER A 80 -1.31 -1.96 11.84
N ILE A 81 -1.68 -3.20 12.17
CA ILE A 81 -1.15 -3.96 13.30
C ILE A 81 -0.34 -5.11 12.73
N CYS A 82 0.91 -5.24 13.14
CA CYS A 82 1.80 -6.31 12.69
C CYS A 82 2.72 -6.70 13.85
N ASP A 83 2.52 -7.90 14.37
CA ASP A 83 3.35 -8.44 15.47
C ASP A 83 4.41 -9.43 14.97
N ALA A 84 4.45 -9.68 13.66
CA ALA A 84 5.37 -10.61 13.01
C ALA A 84 6.81 -10.06 13.00
N PRO A 85 7.76 -10.68 13.74
CA PRO A 85 9.14 -10.17 13.86
C PRO A 85 9.87 -10.05 12.53
N GLU A 86 9.64 -10.99 11.60
CA GLU A 86 10.26 -10.99 10.27
C GLU A 86 9.80 -9.82 9.41
N LEU A 87 8.53 -9.41 9.54
CA LEU A 87 7.98 -8.27 8.81
C LEU A 87 8.48 -6.95 9.40
N ILE A 88 8.56 -6.87 10.73
CA ILE A 88 9.16 -5.72 11.42
C ILE A 88 10.61 -5.54 10.98
N ALA A 89 11.40 -6.62 10.96
CA ALA A 89 12.80 -6.58 10.51
C ALA A 89 12.92 -6.15 9.03
N SER A 90 12.04 -6.65 8.15
CA SER A 90 12.01 -6.23 6.75
C SER A 90 11.70 -4.73 6.62
N SER A 91 10.74 -4.21 7.38
CA SER A 91 10.40 -2.79 7.39
C SER A 91 11.57 -1.92 7.89
N ILE A 92 12.34 -2.36 8.88
CA ILE A 92 13.54 -1.66 9.36
C ILE A 92 14.56 -1.53 8.22
N ASN A 93 14.79 -2.62 7.47
CA ASN A 93 15.74 -2.64 6.36
C ASN A 93 15.30 -1.69 5.23
N GLU A 94 14.04 -1.75 4.81
CA GLU A 94 13.49 -0.86 3.79
C GLU A 94 13.54 0.61 4.22
N MET A 95 13.27 0.88 5.50
CA MET A 95 13.28 2.24 6.02
C MET A 95 14.68 2.83 6.05
N LYS A 96 15.71 2.06 6.44
CA LYS A 96 17.11 2.54 6.38
C LYS A 96 17.51 2.90 4.95
N LEU A 97 17.20 2.03 3.99
CA LEU A 97 17.59 2.21 2.59
C LEU A 97 16.97 3.47 1.96
N ASN A 98 15.78 3.87 2.43
CA ASN A 98 14.99 4.94 1.82
C ASN A 98 14.85 6.21 2.68
N SER A 99 15.26 6.17 3.95
CA SER A 99 15.09 7.31 4.88
C SER A 99 16.33 8.19 4.97
N ALA A 100 16.15 9.48 4.69
CA ALA A 100 17.16 10.50 4.93
C ALA A 100 17.55 10.65 6.42
N ASP A 101 16.76 10.12 7.36
CA ASP A 101 17.03 10.23 8.79
C ASP A 101 18.18 9.32 9.27
N TYR A 102 18.50 8.28 8.49
CA TYR A 102 19.58 7.31 8.79
C TYR A 102 20.74 7.39 7.79
N ALA A 103 20.80 8.49 7.03
CA ALA A 103 21.86 8.69 6.04
C ALA A 103 23.25 8.70 6.73
N GLY A 104 24.13 7.80 6.30
CA GLY A 104 25.49 7.68 6.83
C GLY A 104 25.64 6.85 8.11
N GLN A 105 24.56 6.25 8.64
CA GLN A 105 24.65 5.33 9.78
C GLN A 105 24.90 3.88 9.37
N THR A 106 25.55 3.12 10.25
CA THR A 106 25.68 1.65 10.08
C THR A 106 24.32 0.95 10.23
N MET A 107 24.25 -0.34 9.89
CA MET A 107 22.98 -1.09 9.98
C MET A 107 22.58 -1.28 11.43
N GLU A 108 23.58 -1.57 12.26
CA GLU A 108 23.46 -1.84 13.68
C GLU A 108 23.00 -0.60 14.44
N GLU A 109 23.60 0.57 14.18
CA GLU A 109 23.20 1.83 14.83
C GLU A 109 21.77 2.23 14.46
N ALA A 110 21.42 2.15 13.18
CA ALA A 110 20.07 2.46 12.71
C ALA A 110 19.03 1.51 13.30
N ALA A 111 19.34 0.22 13.40
CA ALA A 111 18.45 -0.77 14.02
C ALA A 111 18.24 -0.50 15.52
N VAL A 112 19.30 -0.16 16.26
CA VAL A 112 19.19 0.17 17.70
C VAL A 112 18.35 1.44 17.91
N ASP A 113 18.63 2.51 17.17
CA ASP A 113 17.87 3.75 17.26
C ASP A 113 16.39 3.53 16.91
N TYR A 114 16.11 2.81 15.83
CA TYR A 114 14.75 2.54 15.40
C TYR A 114 13.99 1.64 16.37
N ASN A 115 14.64 0.62 16.95
CA ASN A 115 14.03 -0.21 17.98
C ASN A 115 13.69 0.61 19.23
N ASN A 116 14.56 1.52 19.67
CA ASN A 116 14.25 2.44 20.77
C ASN A 116 13.06 3.34 20.42
N ARG A 117 13.00 3.83 19.18
CA ARG A 117 11.85 4.60 18.69
C ARG A 117 10.56 3.80 18.69
N ILE A 118 10.58 2.52 18.30
CA ILE A 118 9.42 1.63 18.40
C ILE A 118 8.99 1.51 19.87
N ASN A 119 9.93 1.23 20.78
CA ASN A 119 9.65 1.09 22.21
C ASN A 119 8.98 2.33 22.81
N HIS A 120 9.43 3.53 22.40
CA HIS A 120 8.79 4.79 22.79
C HIS A 120 7.32 4.86 22.38
N TYR A 121 6.99 4.46 21.15
CA TYR A 121 5.59 4.41 20.71
C TYR A 121 4.78 3.29 21.35
N GLN A 122 5.37 2.10 21.53
CA GLN A 122 4.71 0.98 22.20
C GLN A 122 4.29 1.32 23.62
N SER A 123 5.11 2.07 24.36
CA SER A 123 4.78 2.50 25.74
C SER A 123 3.55 3.42 25.82
N LEU A 124 3.18 4.08 24.71
CA LEU A 124 2.03 4.97 24.61
C LEU A 124 0.85 4.36 23.83
N TYR A 125 1.01 3.17 23.27
CA TYR A 125 0.10 2.67 22.25
C TYR A 125 -1.25 2.26 22.86
N GLU A 126 -2.29 2.94 22.40
CA GLU A 126 -3.68 2.65 22.70
C GLU A 126 -4.38 2.23 21.38
N PRO A 127 -4.58 0.93 21.12
CA PRO A 127 -5.22 0.46 19.89
C PRO A 127 -6.62 1.05 19.70
N LEU A 128 -7.09 1.17 18.45
CA LEU A 128 -8.48 1.57 18.19
C LEU A 128 -9.43 0.56 18.85
N ALA A 129 -10.55 0.99 19.41
CA ALA A 129 -11.52 0.07 20.02
C ALA A 129 -12.94 0.58 19.79
N ALA A 130 -13.84 -0.33 19.41
CA ALA A 130 -15.20 0.02 18.99
C ALA A 130 -16.01 0.71 20.11
N ASP A 131 -15.71 0.41 21.37
CA ASP A 131 -16.31 1.00 22.57
C ASP A 131 -15.70 2.35 22.99
N LYS A 132 -14.57 2.75 22.39
CA LYS A 132 -13.79 3.94 22.79
C LYS A 132 -13.68 5.00 21.70
N GLU A 133 -13.84 4.62 20.45
CA GLU A 133 -13.68 5.48 19.28
C GLU A 133 -15.03 5.87 18.69
N GLU A 134 -15.24 7.16 18.49
CA GLU A 134 -16.45 7.72 17.88
C GLU A 134 -16.35 7.78 16.35
N ALA A 135 -15.13 7.80 15.81
CA ALA A 135 -14.88 7.88 14.37
C ALA A 135 -14.86 6.48 13.71
N PRO A 136 -15.25 6.36 12.43
CA PRO A 136 -15.08 5.15 11.64
C PRO A 136 -13.63 4.69 11.59
N PHE A 137 -13.41 3.38 11.61
CA PHE A 137 -12.06 2.84 11.43
C PHE A 137 -12.00 1.46 10.80
N ILE A 138 -10.85 1.18 10.18
CA ILE A 138 -10.45 -0.11 9.66
C ILE A 138 -9.14 -0.52 10.33
N LYS A 139 -9.09 -1.72 10.88
CA LYS A 139 -7.86 -2.36 11.32
C LYS A 139 -7.44 -3.41 10.31
N ILE A 140 -6.16 -3.41 9.96
CA ILE A 140 -5.51 -4.39 9.12
C ILE A 140 -4.50 -5.10 10.00
N ILE A 141 -4.72 -6.39 10.26
CA ILE A 141 -3.93 -7.18 11.20
C ILE A 141 -3.09 -8.18 10.41
N ASP A 142 -1.79 -8.21 10.70
CA ASP A 142 -0.76 -9.04 10.07
C ASP A 142 -0.84 -9.01 8.55
N VAL A 143 -0.71 -7.82 7.97
CA VAL A 143 -0.59 -7.64 6.51
C VAL A 143 -1.82 -8.17 5.76
N GLY A 144 -3.00 -7.92 6.31
CA GLY A 144 -4.28 -8.27 5.69
C GLY A 144 -4.79 -9.68 6.03
N ARG A 145 -4.11 -10.41 6.94
CA ARG A 145 -4.59 -11.71 7.44
C ARG A 145 -5.97 -11.60 8.08
N GLN A 146 -6.22 -10.50 8.79
CA GLN A 146 -7.54 -10.18 9.33
C GLN A 146 -7.84 -8.70 9.12
N ILE A 147 -9.10 -8.39 8.88
CA ILE A 147 -9.60 -7.02 8.79
C ILE A 147 -10.79 -6.86 9.73
N PHE A 148 -10.76 -5.80 10.53
CA PHE A 148 -11.85 -5.42 11.41
C PHE A 148 -12.31 -4.01 11.04
N CYS A 149 -13.61 -3.85 10.81
CA CYS A 149 -14.22 -2.57 10.44
C CYS A 149 -15.21 -2.15 11.51
N ASN A 150 -15.17 -0.88 11.89
CA ASN A 150 -16.12 -0.28 12.81
C ASN A 150 -16.71 0.97 12.18
N GLN A 151 -18.04 1.03 12.09
CA GLN A 151 -18.78 2.19 11.57
C GLN A 151 -18.35 2.65 10.17
N VAL A 152 -17.91 1.71 9.31
CA VAL A 152 -17.58 2.00 7.91
C VAL A 152 -18.88 2.12 7.12
N TYR A 153 -19.19 3.34 6.67
CA TYR A 153 -20.43 3.65 5.95
C TYR A 153 -20.18 4.36 4.63
N GLY A 154 -21.18 4.33 3.75
CA GLY A 154 -21.14 5.03 2.48
C GLY A 154 -20.19 4.40 1.46
N TYR A 155 -20.11 5.04 0.30
CA TYR A 155 -19.41 4.50 -0.85
C TYR A 155 -17.89 4.53 -0.68
N LEU A 156 -17.32 5.69 -0.35
CA LEU A 156 -15.86 5.88 -0.34
C LEU A 156 -15.17 4.99 0.70
N GLN A 157 -15.65 4.99 1.94
CA GLN A 157 -15.05 4.18 3.01
C GLN A 157 -15.18 2.67 2.71
N SER A 158 -16.29 2.23 2.12
CA SER A 158 -16.47 0.84 1.67
C SER A 158 -15.50 0.45 0.55
N ARG A 159 -15.20 1.37 -0.39
CA ARG A 159 -14.20 1.15 -1.44
C ARG A 159 -12.79 1.07 -0.88
N ILE A 160 -12.48 1.89 0.13
CA ILE A 160 -11.20 1.83 0.85
C ILE A 160 -11.07 0.47 1.56
N MET A 161 -12.09 0.04 2.30
CA MET A 161 -12.11 -1.28 2.94
C MET A 161 -11.90 -2.40 1.92
N PHE A 162 -12.62 -2.37 0.80
CA PHE A 162 -12.46 -3.35 -0.27
C PHE A 162 -11.03 -3.36 -0.82
N LEU A 163 -10.43 -2.20 -1.06
CA LEU A 163 -9.03 -2.12 -1.49
C LEU A 163 -8.11 -2.77 -0.45
N MET A 164 -8.24 -2.41 0.83
CA MET A 164 -7.42 -2.95 1.91
C MET A 164 -7.53 -4.48 2.03
N ALA A 165 -8.74 -5.03 1.82
CA ALA A 165 -8.96 -6.48 1.81
C ALA A 165 -8.31 -7.23 0.65
N ASN A 166 -7.95 -6.53 -0.43
CA ASN A 166 -7.36 -7.13 -1.63
C ASN A 166 -5.87 -6.77 -1.82
N LEU A 167 -5.29 -5.96 -0.94
CA LEU A 167 -3.88 -5.60 -1.00
C LEU A 167 -3.00 -6.76 -0.54
N GLN A 168 -2.11 -7.20 -1.42
CA GLN A 168 -1.09 -8.20 -1.13
C GLN A 168 0.27 -7.51 -1.07
N LEU A 169 0.88 -7.45 0.12
CA LEU A 169 2.18 -6.77 0.29
C LEU A 169 3.39 -7.65 -0.06
N LYS A 170 3.21 -8.98 -0.19
CA LYS A 170 4.29 -9.85 -0.64
C LYS A 170 4.68 -9.50 -2.09
N PRO A 171 5.94 -9.16 -2.37
CA PRO A 171 6.40 -8.91 -3.73
C PRO A 171 6.10 -10.11 -4.64
N ARG A 172 5.42 -9.86 -5.74
CA ARG A 172 5.08 -10.87 -6.75
C ARG A 172 5.24 -10.26 -8.14
N PRO A 173 5.91 -10.94 -9.09
CA PRO A 173 6.04 -10.41 -10.44
C PRO A 173 4.67 -10.44 -11.14
N ILE A 174 4.31 -9.33 -11.77
CA ILE A 174 3.15 -9.23 -12.67
C ILE A 174 3.70 -8.99 -14.07
N TRP A 175 3.54 -9.97 -14.95
CA TRP A 175 3.95 -9.85 -16.35
C TRP A 175 2.79 -9.32 -17.19
N LEU A 176 3.03 -8.22 -17.89
CA LEU A 176 2.05 -7.66 -18.83
C LEU A 176 2.60 -7.81 -20.24
N SER A 177 1.83 -8.47 -21.10
CA SER A 177 2.08 -8.48 -22.53
C SER A 177 0.79 -8.38 -23.31
N ARG A 178 0.90 -7.85 -24.53
CA ARG A 178 -0.19 -7.91 -25.50
C ARG A 178 -0.26 -9.32 -26.10
N HIS A 179 -1.35 -9.58 -26.82
CA HIS A 179 -1.37 -10.69 -27.77
C HIS A 179 -0.24 -10.54 -28.80
N GLY A 180 0.20 -11.65 -29.40
CA GLY A 180 1.08 -11.60 -30.56
C GLY A 180 0.48 -10.76 -31.69
N GLU A 181 1.32 -10.25 -32.60
CA GLU A 181 0.84 -9.45 -33.74
C GLU A 181 -0.36 -10.11 -34.43
N SER A 182 -1.45 -9.37 -34.63
CA SER A 182 -2.65 -9.88 -35.31
C SER A 182 -2.69 -9.49 -36.79
N MET A 183 -3.51 -10.18 -37.58
CA MET A 183 -3.75 -9.82 -38.98
C MET A 183 -4.29 -8.38 -39.15
N TYR A 184 -5.02 -7.86 -38.16
CA TYR A 184 -5.45 -6.46 -38.20
C TYR A 184 -4.34 -5.49 -37.84
N ASN A 185 -3.36 -5.90 -37.03
CA ASN A 185 -2.18 -5.06 -36.76
C ASN A 185 -1.36 -4.85 -38.05
N THR A 186 -1.15 -5.90 -38.85
CA THR A 186 -0.44 -5.78 -40.14
C THR A 186 -1.16 -4.86 -41.13
N GLN A 187 -2.49 -4.80 -41.04
CA GLN A 187 -3.36 -3.93 -41.85
C GLN A 187 -3.59 -2.54 -41.23
N LYS A 188 -3.02 -2.24 -40.06
CA LYS A 188 -3.26 -1.01 -39.28
C LYS A 188 -4.75 -0.75 -38.97
N ARG A 189 -5.52 -1.82 -38.76
CA ARG A 189 -6.94 -1.76 -38.37
C ARG A 189 -7.09 -1.84 -36.86
N ILE A 190 -8.01 -1.04 -36.31
CA ILE A 190 -8.33 -1.01 -34.88
C ILE A 190 -9.52 -1.93 -34.56
N GLY A 191 -9.57 -2.44 -33.33
CA GLY A 191 -10.67 -3.29 -32.84
C GLY A 191 -10.77 -4.64 -33.56
N GLY A 192 -11.98 -5.20 -33.58
CA GLY A 192 -12.28 -6.50 -34.19
C GLY A 192 -11.70 -7.68 -33.43
N ASP A 193 -11.80 -8.86 -34.04
CA ASP A 193 -11.33 -10.12 -33.47
C ASP A 193 -10.54 -10.99 -34.46
N SER A 194 -9.56 -10.38 -35.13
CA SER A 194 -8.71 -11.07 -36.11
C SER A 194 -7.76 -12.07 -35.44
N PRO A 195 -7.41 -13.19 -36.11
CA PRO A 195 -6.40 -14.13 -35.62
C PRO A 195 -4.98 -13.52 -35.60
N LEU A 196 -4.03 -14.26 -35.02
CA LEU A 196 -2.62 -13.93 -35.07
C LEU A 196 -2.07 -13.92 -36.51
N SER A 197 -1.12 -13.02 -36.78
CA SER A 197 -0.27 -13.09 -37.97
C SER A 197 0.77 -14.21 -37.81
N PRO A 198 1.51 -14.58 -38.87
CA PRO A 198 2.62 -15.52 -38.77
C PRO A 198 3.67 -15.10 -37.72
N LEU A 199 3.99 -13.80 -37.62
CA LEU A 199 4.89 -13.27 -36.60
C LEU A 199 4.26 -13.31 -35.20
N GLY A 200 2.95 -13.09 -35.09
CA GLY A 200 2.22 -13.25 -33.83
C GLY A 200 2.25 -14.68 -33.30
N VAL A 201 2.15 -15.67 -34.18
CA VAL A 201 2.30 -17.09 -33.81
C VAL A 201 3.73 -17.38 -33.33
N GLN A 202 4.75 -16.83 -34.00
CA GLN A 202 6.13 -16.96 -33.52
C GLN A 202 6.33 -16.33 -32.15
N TYR A 203 5.75 -15.16 -31.90
CA TYR A 203 5.75 -14.52 -30.58
C TYR A 203 5.11 -15.44 -29.52
N ALA A 204 3.94 -16.01 -29.79
CA ALA A 204 3.26 -16.94 -28.88
C ALA A 204 4.14 -18.15 -28.53
N MET A 205 4.89 -18.68 -29.50
CA MET A 205 5.85 -19.77 -29.26
C MET A 205 7.02 -19.34 -28.37
N GLN A 206 7.54 -18.13 -28.53
CA GLN A 206 8.61 -17.63 -27.66
C GLN A 206 8.09 -17.30 -26.26
N LEU A 207 6.86 -16.81 -26.14
CA LEU A 207 6.22 -16.59 -24.85
C LEU A 207 6.03 -17.90 -24.09
N ASP A 208 5.57 -18.96 -24.76
CA ASP A 208 5.48 -20.31 -24.17
C ASP A 208 6.84 -20.80 -23.65
N ARG A 209 7.91 -20.65 -24.46
CA ARG A 209 9.27 -21.01 -24.03
C ARG A 209 9.77 -20.19 -22.85
N PHE A 210 9.48 -18.89 -22.84
CA PHE A 210 9.83 -18.03 -21.72
C PHE A 210 9.10 -18.47 -20.43
N VAL A 211 7.80 -18.72 -20.52
CA VAL A 211 7.01 -19.19 -19.38
C VAL A 211 7.54 -20.53 -18.88
N ASP A 212 7.83 -21.48 -19.77
CA ASP A 212 8.37 -22.79 -19.39
C ASP A 212 9.75 -22.70 -18.73
N ALA A 213 10.63 -21.81 -19.20
CA ALA A 213 11.98 -21.67 -18.67
C ALA A 213 12.04 -21.00 -17.29
N TYR A 214 11.21 -19.96 -17.07
CA TYR A 214 11.24 -19.19 -15.81
C TYR A 214 10.16 -19.60 -14.82
N TYR A 215 9.09 -20.22 -15.31
CA TYR A 215 7.95 -20.70 -14.54
C TYR A 215 7.59 -22.12 -15.00
N PRO A 216 8.46 -23.13 -14.74
CA PRO A 216 8.18 -24.52 -15.10
C PRO A 216 7.00 -25.07 -14.29
N ALA A 217 6.16 -25.88 -14.94
CA ALA A 217 5.08 -26.63 -14.26
C ALA A 217 5.60 -28.02 -13.85
N PRO A 218 5.20 -28.57 -12.68
CA PRO A 218 4.22 -28.04 -11.72
C PRO A 218 4.82 -27.12 -10.65
N ASP A 219 6.13 -26.89 -10.68
CA ASP A 219 6.90 -26.31 -9.55
C ASP A 219 6.58 -24.84 -9.24
N THR A 220 5.93 -24.13 -10.17
CA THR A 220 5.58 -22.72 -10.00
C THR A 220 4.08 -22.51 -10.17
N GLU A 221 3.48 -21.68 -9.33
CA GLU A 221 2.09 -21.24 -9.49
C GLU A 221 2.06 -19.96 -10.35
N LEU A 222 1.63 -20.08 -11.61
CA LEU A 222 1.43 -18.95 -12.53
C LEU A 222 0.00 -18.96 -13.03
N ALA A 223 -0.75 -17.90 -12.72
CA ALA A 223 -2.06 -17.64 -13.30
C ALA A 223 -1.90 -16.83 -14.59
N VAL A 224 -2.48 -17.31 -15.69
CA VAL A 224 -2.39 -16.65 -17.00
C VAL A 224 -3.77 -16.12 -17.37
N TRP A 225 -3.88 -14.81 -17.54
CA TRP A 225 -5.16 -14.15 -17.82
C TRP A 225 -5.17 -13.64 -19.26
N THR A 226 -6.29 -13.84 -19.93
CA THR A 226 -6.49 -13.36 -21.31
C THR A 226 -7.81 -12.61 -21.41
N SER A 227 -7.95 -11.72 -22.39
CA SER A 227 -9.30 -11.28 -22.77
C SER A 227 -10.03 -12.39 -23.54
N THR A 228 -11.32 -12.17 -23.79
CA THR A 228 -12.18 -13.06 -24.57
C THR A 228 -11.90 -13.09 -26.07
N MET A 229 -10.93 -12.31 -26.54
CA MET A 229 -10.61 -12.16 -27.97
C MET A 229 -9.81 -13.36 -28.51
N LEU A 230 -10.05 -13.75 -29.75
CA LEU A 230 -9.37 -14.85 -30.44
C LEU A 230 -7.85 -14.73 -30.36
N ARG A 231 -7.30 -13.53 -30.63
CA ARG A 231 -5.85 -13.29 -30.65
C ARG A 231 -5.16 -13.50 -29.30
N THR A 232 -5.79 -13.16 -28.17
CA THR A 232 -5.23 -13.41 -26.83
C THR A 232 -5.34 -14.90 -26.48
N GLY A 233 -6.43 -15.55 -26.90
CA GLY A 233 -6.57 -17.01 -26.81
C GLY A 233 -5.47 -17.75 -27.56
N MET A 234 -5.28 -17.44 -28.85
CA MET A 234 -4.22 -18.03 -29.68
C MET A 234 -2.81 -17.79 -29.13
N THR A 235 -2.59 -16.65 -28.46
CA THR A 235 -1.27 -16.34 -27.88
C THR A 235 -0.93 -17.26 -26.70
N THR A 236 -1.94 -17.70 -25.95
CA THR A 236 -1.76 -18.51 -24.73
C THR A 236 -2.11 -19.98 -24.88
N GLU A 237 -2.61 -20.39 -26.06
CA GLU A 237 -3.05 -21.76 -26.34
C GLU A 237 -2.00 -22.82 -25.98
N ARG A 238 -0.73 -22.57 -26.31
CA ARG A 238 0.37 -23.49 -25.98
C ARG A 238 0.65 -23.56 -24.48
N ILE A 239 0.57 -22.43 -23.79
CA ILE A 239 0.75 -22.35 -22.34
C ILE A 239 -0.38 -23.13 -21.65
N ALA A 240 -1.62 -22.99 -22.14
CA ALA A 240 -2.78 -23.73 -21.67
C ALA A 240 -2.62 -25.24 -21.86
N ALA A 241 -2.14 -25.66 -23.04
CA ALA A 241 -1.93 -27.06 -23.39
C ALA A 241 -0.90 -27.77 -22.47
N ARG A 242 -0.03 -27.02 -21.79
CA ARG A 242 0.90 -27.53 -20.76
C ARG A 242 0.25 -27.66 -19.36
N GLY A 243 -1.07 -27.55 -19.26
CA GLY A 243 -1.81 -27.73 -18.00
C GLY A 243 -1.86 -26.47 -17.12
N ARG A 244 -1.50 -25.29 -17.65
CA ARG A 244 -1.64 -24.02 -16.93
C ARG A 244 -3.10 -23.58 -16.88
N SER A 245 -3.51 -23.07 -15.72
CA SER A 245 -4.83 -22.45 -15.57
C SER A 245 -4.88 -21.14 -16.34
N ILE A 246 -5.79 -21.07 -17.32
CA ILE A 246 -6.09 -19.85 -18.06
C ILE A 246 -7.39 -19.26 -17.54
N VAL A 247 -7.34 -18.02 -17.10
CA VAL A 247 -8.52 -17.23 -16.71
C VAL A 247 -8.90 -16.34 -17.88
N LYS A 248 -10.18 -16.37 -18.26
CA LYS A 248 -10.76 -15.53 -19.32
C LYS A 248 -11.65 -14.45 -18.74
#